data_AF-A0A1Y3A2G6-F1
#
_entry.id   AF-A0A1Y3A2G6-F1
#
_cell.length_a   1.000
_cell.length_b   1.000
_cell.length_c   1.000
_cell.angle_alpha   90.00
_cell.angle_beta   90.00
_cell.angle_gamma   90.00
#
_symmetry.space_group_name_H-M   'P 1'
#
loop_
_entity.id
_entity.type
_entity.pdbx_description
1 polymer ?
#
loop_
_entity_poly.entity_id
_entity_poly.type
_entity_poly.pdbx_seq_one_letter_code
_entity_poly.pdbx_strand_id
1 'polypeptide(L)'
;MNQDTLFISDLHLSLDKPEITRRFLNFLAHRAKKAKAVYILGDLFDTWIGDDDFMPPNNKIRQQLKHTTDSGIPVFLQQGNRDFLLGSRFAQDTGVTLLDDYTVIDLHGTPTLITHGDLLCTDDLPYQAFRVKSHTLEWQHNVLSKPLLLRLLAARWYRLRSYFHKRKKSQDIMDVNQDTVATVMREYGTLRLIHGHTHRPTMHGFEINGQAAQRFVLAAWTKDSGKVLCWNNDGYHIEVV
;
A
#
# COMPACT_ATOMS: atom_id res chain seq x y z
N MET A 1 -7.50 9.32 25.04
CA MET A 1 -7.53 9.44 23.56
C MET A 1 -6.77 8.25 23.03
N ASN A 2 -7.35 7.45 22.12
CA ASN A 2 -6.60 6.35 21.50
C ASN A 2 -5.36 6.93 20.82
N GLN A 3 -4.20 6.33 21.06
CA GLN A 3 -2.93 6.71 20.44
C GLN A 3 -2.50 5.65 19.41
N ASP A 4 -3.49 5.05 18.73
CA ASP A 4 -3.21 3.95 17.82
C ASP A 4 -2.50 4.47 16.57
N THR A 5 -1.46 3.77 16.15
CA THR A 5 -0.92 3.86 14.79
C THR A 5 -1.72 2.90 13.91
N LEU A 6 -2.26 3.40 12.79
CA LEU A 6 -3.12 2.65 11.91
C LEU A 6 -2.40 2.23 10.64
N PHE A 7 -2.60 0.99 10.20
CA PHE A 7 -2.06 0.45 8.95
C PHE A 7 -3.18 -0.08 8.06
N ILE A 8 -3.17 0.33 6.80
CA ILE A 8 -4.09 -0.11 5.74
C ILE A 8 -3.33 -0.29 4.43
N SER A 9 -3.84 -1.12 3.52
CA SER A 9 -3.30 -1.29 2.17
C SER A 9 -4.37 -1.85 1.24
N ASP A 10 -4.09 -1.90 -0.06
CA ASP A 10 -4.90 -2.65 -1.03
C ASP A 10 -6.37 -2.22 -1.06
N LEU A 11 -6.59 -0.90 -1.04
CA LEU A 11 -7.93 -0.31 -1.13
C LEU A 11 -8.47 -0.41 -2.56
N HIS A 12 -7.60 -0.23 -3.55
CA HIS A 12 -7.95 -0.22 -4.97
C HIS A 12 -9.13 0.72 -5.29
N LEU A 13 -9.03 1.97 -4.83
CA LEU A 13 -10.02 3.00 -5.06
C LEU A 13 -10.21 3.23 -6.57
N SER A 14 -11.47 3.20 -7.02
CA SER A 14 -11.84 3.40 -8.41
C SER A 14 -13.28 3.88 -8.54
N LEU A 15 -13.63 4.38 -9.72
CA LEU A 15 -15.01 4.76 -10.08
C LEU A 15 -15.99 3.59 -9.98
N ASP A 16 -15.52 2.38 -10.32
CA ASP A 16 -16.33 1.17 -10.36
C ASP A 16 -16.61 0.57 -8.97
N LYS A 17 -15.95 1.09 -7.92
CA LYS A 17 -16.06 0.64 -6.53
C LYS A 17 -16.39 1.81 -5.58
N PRO A 18 -17.53 2.49 -5.77
CA PRO A 18 -17.89 3.67 -4.99
C PRO A 18 -18.06 3.37 -3.49
N GLU A 19 -18.44 2.14 -3.13
CA GLU A 19 -18.62 1.74 -1.73
C GLU A 19 -17.30 1.75 -0.95
N ILE A 20 -16.21 1.29 -1.56
CA ILE A 20 -14.87 1.32 -0.94
C ILE A 20 -14.42 2.77 -0.78
N THR A 21 -14.64 3.61 -1.79
CA THR A 21 -14.35 5.04 -1.72
C THR A 21 -15.10 5.72 -0.57
N ARG A 22 -16.41 5.46 -0.45
CA ARG A 22 -17.22 6.02 0.64
C ARG A 22 -16.71 5.55 2.01
N ARG A 23 -16.36 4.27 2.14
CA ARG A 23 -15.81 3.71 3.37
C ARG A 23 -14.49 4.37 3.75
N PHE A 24 -13.58 4.53 2.79
CA PHE A 24 -12.29 5.16 3.05
C PHE A 24 -12.43 6.63 3.45
N LEU A 25 -13.31 7.38 2.76
CA LEU A 25 -13.62 8.76 3.14
C LEU A 25 -14.21 8.84 4.57
N ASN A 26 -15.11 7.90 4.92
CA ASN A 26 -15.66 7.83 6.28
C ASN A 26 -14.58 7.51 7.33
N PHE A 27 -13.71 6.55 7.04
CA PHE A 27 -12.56 6.20 7.87
C PHE A 27 -11.66 7.42 8.14
N LEU A 28 -11.29 8.16 7.08
CA LEU A 28 -10.47 9.37 7.22
C LEU A 28 -11.19 10.46 8.04
N ALA A 29 -12.49 10.63 7.82
CA ALA A 29 -13.26 11.67 8.51
C ALA A 29 -13.47 11.40 10.01
N HIS A 30 -13.43 10.13 10.46
CA HIS A 30 -13.78 9.75 11.83
C HIS A 30 -12.66 9.01 12.56
N ARG A 31 -12.23 7.86 12.04
CA ARG A 31 -11.32 6.96 12.74
C ARG A 31 -9.87 7.43 12.68
N ALA A 32 -9.42 7.90 11.51
CA ALA A 32 -8.08 8.44 11.32
C ALA A 32 -7.82 9.68 12.19
N LYS A 33 -8.83 10.53 12.43
CA LYS A 33 -8.73 11.72 13.29
C LYS A 33 -8.39 11.41 14.76
N LYS A 34 -8.54 10.16 15.18
CA LYS A 34 -8.23 9.68 16.53
C LYS A 34 -6.92 8.87 16.57
N ALA A 35 -6.18 8.81 15.46
CA ALA A 35 -4.94 8.06 15.37
C ALA A 35 -3.73 8.93 15.72
N LYS A 36 -2.64 8.28 16.12
CA LYS A 36 -1.32 8.91 16.20
C LYS A 36 -0.73 9.15 14.80
N ALA A 37 -0.92 8.18 13.91
CA ALA A 37 -0.49 8.23 12.51
C ALA A 37 -1.28 7.22 11.67
N VAL A 38 -1.37 7.45 10.37
CA VAL A 38 -1.93 6.51 9.39
C VAL A 38 -0.87 6.15 8.37
N TYR A 39 -0.62 4.85 8.21
CA TYR A 39 0.25 4.28 7.20
C TYR A 39 -0.59 3.55 6.14
N ILE A 40 -0.41 3.94 4.89
CA ILE A 40 -1.04 3.34 3.72
C ILE A 40 0.04 2.58 2.95
N LEU A 41 0.05 1.25 3.03
CA LEU A 41 1.13 0.41 2.48
C LEU A 41 0.83 -0.04 1.05
N GLY A 42 0.68 0.92 0.13
CA GLY A 42 0.49 0.70 -1.31
C GLY A 42 -0.92 0.30 -1.73
N ASP A 43 -1.13 0.39 -3.05
CA ASP A 43 -2.37 0.04 -3.75
C ASP A 43 -3.60 0.78 -3.16
N LEU A 44 -3.41 2.06 -2.83
CA LEU A 44 -4.47 3.00 -2.49
C LEU A 44 -5.43 3.15 -3.68
N PHE A 45 -4.89 3.33 -4.88
CA PHE A 45 -5.68 3.43 -6.11
C PHE A 45 -5.62 2.14 -6.92
N ASP A 46 -6.71 1.78 -7.61
CA ASP A 46 -6.69 0.61 -8.51
C ASP A 46 -5.80 0.84 -9.74
N THR A 47 -5.55 2.10 -10.07
CA THR A 47 -4.64 2.56 -11.11
C THR A 47 -4.29 4.02 -10.83
N TRP A 48 -3.01 4.38 -10.88
CA TRP A 48 -2.56 5.77 -10.95
C TRP A 48 -1.80 6.03 -12.24
N ILE A 49 -2.24 7.02 -13.02
CA ILE A 49 -1.63 7.34 -14.32
C ILE A 49 -0.82 8.65 -14.30
N GLY A 50 -0.72 9.31 -13.14
CA GLY A 50 0.04 10.54 -12.96
C GLY A 50 -0.70 11.54 -12.09
N ASP A 51 0.05 12.43 -11.47
CA ASP A 51 -0.47 13.40 -10.49
C ASP A 51 -1.32 14.51 -11.12
N ASP A 52 -1.36 14.61 -12.45
CA ASP A 52 -2.24 15.49 -13.21
C ASP A 52 -3.64 14.90 -13.44
N ASP A 53 -3.92 13.69 -12.94
CA ASP A 53 -5.25 13.08 -12.96
C ASP A 53 -6.13 13.53 -11.78
N PHE A 54 -7.10 14.39 -12.09
CA PHE A 54 -8.13 14.87 -11.15
C PHE A 54 -9.49 14.22 -11.35
N MET A 55 -9.60 13.21 -12.23
CA MET A 55 -10.88 12.52 -12.44
C MET A 55 -11.35 11.85 -11.13
N PRO A 56 -12.67 11.73 -10.90
CA PRO A 56 -13.14 11.04 -9.71
C PRO A 56 -12.68 9.56 -9.70
N PRO A 57 -12.43 8.97 -8.52
CA PRO A 57 -12.56 9.55 -7.19
C PRO A 57 -11.35 10.39 -6.72
N ASN A 58 -10.28 10.50 -7.52
CA ASN A 58 -8.96 11.01 -7.11
C ASN A 58 -9.02 12.37 -6.41
N ASN A 59 -9.75 13.35 -6.99
CA ASN A 59 -9.83 14.69 -6.40
C ASN A 59 -10.51 14.68 -5.01
N LYS A 60 -11.57 13.87 -4.82
CA LYS A 60 -12.23 13.76 -3.51
C LYS A 60 -11.30 13.13 -2.47
N ILE A 61 -10.54 12.11 -2.89
CA ILE A 61 -9.55 11.47 -2.02
C ILE A 61 -8.45 12.45 -1.60
N ARG A 62 -7.91 13.21 -2.55
CA ARG A 62 -6.89 14.24 -2.27
C ARG A 62 -7.38 15.26 -1.26
N GLN A 63 -8.58 15.80 -1.44
CA GLN A 63 -9.18 16.77 -0.52
C GLN A 63 -9.35 16.19 0.89
N GLN A 64 -9.82 14.94 1.00
CA GLN A 64 -10.02 14.31 2.31
C GLN A 64 -8.69 13.99 3.01
N LEU A 65 -7.67 13.53 2.26
CA LEU A 65 -6.32 13.34 2.79
C LEU A 65 -5.74 14.67 3.27
N LYS A 66 -5.85 15.73 2.47
CA LYS A 66 -5.44 17.08 2.86
C LYS A 66 -6.12 17.57 4.13
N HIS A 67 -7.42 17.36 4.25
CA HIS A 67 -8.14 17.71 5.47
C HIS A 67 -7.65 16.92 6.69
N THR A 68 -7.27 15.66 6.49
CA THR A 68 -6.75 14.79 7.56
C THR A 68 -5.36 15.26 8.01
N THR A 69 -4.45 15.53 7.07
CA THR A 69 -3.10 16.01 7.36
C THR A 69 -3.11 17.42 7.95
N ASP A 70 -3.96 18.32 7.45
CA ASP A 70 -4.16 19.68 8.00
C ASP A 70 -4.71 19.65 9.43
N SER A 71 -5.43 18.59 9.82
CA SER A 71 -5.88 18.41 11.20
C SER A 71 -4.77 17.93 12.16
N GLY A 72 -3.54 17.82 11.68
CA GLY A 72 -2.36 17.42 12.46
C GLY A 72 -2.11 15.92 12.52
N ILE A 73 -2.87 15.11 11.75
CA ILE A 73 -2.68 13.66 11.70
C ILE A 73 -1.68 13.32 10.60
N PRO A 74 -0.48 12.82 10.92
CA PRO A 74 0.49 12.42 9.91
C PRO A 74 -0.03 11.21 9.14
N VAL A 75 0.03 11.32 7.81
CA VAL A 75 -0.33 10.25 6.88
C VAL A 75 0.89 9.92 6.03
N PHE A 76 1.27 8.65 6.04
CA PHE A 76 2.38 8.10 5.27
C PHE A 76 1.87 7.14 4.21
N LEU A 77 2.46 7.16 3.03
CA LEU A 77 2.04 6.33 1.90
C LEU A 77 3.25 5.70 1.23
N GLN A 78 3.28 4.36 1.17
CA GLN A 78 4.13 3.64 0.24
C GLN A 78 3.40 3.49 -1.08
N GLN A 79 4.16 3.53 -2.17
CA GLN A 79 3.66 3.17 -3.49
C GLN A 79 3.41 1.66 -3.56
N GLY A 80 2.32 1.25 -4.21
CA GLY A 80 2.07 -0.14 -4.54
C GLY A 80 2.28 -0.43 -6.03
N ASN A 81 2.00 -1.66 -6.43
CA ASN A 81 2.20 -2.09 -7.81
C ASN A 81 1.18 -1.49 -8.80
N ARG A 82 0.15 -0.79 -8.32
CA ARG A 82 -0.89 -0.13 -9.16
C ARG A 82 -0.77 1.37 -9.20
N ASP A 83 -0.11 1.96 -8.20
CA ASP A 83 -0.03 3.39 -7.98
C ASP A 83 1.41 3.90 -7.79
N PHE A 84 2.39 3.15 -8.29
CA PHE A 84 3.82 3.51 -8.36
C PHE A 84 4.16 4.80 -9.11
N LEU A 85 3.20 5.43 -9.80
CA LEU A 85 3.37 6.75 -10.43
C LEU A 85 2.97 7.91 -9.50
N LEU A 86 2.54 7.63 -8.27
CA LEU A 86 2.23 8.67 -7.27
C LEU A 86 3.47 9.51 -6.99
N GLY A 87 3.41 10.79 -7.28
CA GLY A 87 4.58 11.66 -7.24
C GLY A 87 4.54 12.73 -6.14
N SER A 88 5.53 13.62 -6.23
CA SER A 88 5.70 14.75 -5.32
C SER A 88 4.52 15.74 -5.36
N ARG A 89 3.82 15.87 -6.49
CA ARG A 89 2.65 16.74 -6.58
C ARG A 89 1.50 16.17 -5.76
N PHE A 90 1.26 14.86 -5.81
CA PHE A 90 0.28 14.22 -4.92
C PHE A 90 0.62 14.46 -3.44
N ALA A 91 1.89 14.26 -3.06
CA ALA A 91 2.35 14.51 -1.70
C ALA A 91 2.10 15.96 -1.26
N GLN A 92 2.45 16.94 -2.12
CA GLN A 92 2.22 18.36 -1.85
C GLN A 92 0.74 18.72 -1.74
N ASP A 93 -0.09 18.24 -2.67
CA ASP A 93 -1.54 18.54 -2.71
C ASP A 93 -2.29 17.95 -1.49
N THR A 94 -1.76 16.88 -0.90
CA THR A 94 -2.43 16.12 0.17
C THR A 94 -1.75 16.25 1.54
N GLY A 95 -0.52 16.75 1.61
CA GLY A 95 0.30 16.74 2.82
C GLY A 95 0.76 15.34 3.26
N VAL A 96 0.53 14.31 2.43
CA VAL A 96 0.98 12.93 2.69
C VAL A 96 2.49 12.83 2.48
N THR A 97 3.16 12.12 3.38
CA THR A 97 4.58 11.80 3.20
C THR A 97 4.72 10.49 2.44
N LEU A 98 5.36 10.54 1.27
CA LEU A 98 5.72 9.34 0.53
C LEU A 98 6.90 8.64 1.22
N LEU A 99 6.80 7.32 1.35
CA LEU A 99 7.83 6.46 1.93
C LEU A 99 8.47 5.59 0.84
N ASP A 100 9.73 5.21 1.08
CA ASP A 100 10.46 4.29 0.22
C ASP A 100 9.88 2.86 0.31
N ASP A 101 10.18 2.04 -0.69
CA ASP A 101 9.71 0.65 -0.83
C ASP A 101 9.90 -0.19 0.45
N TYR A 102 11.01 0.03 1.15
CA TYR A 102 11.30 -0.52 2.46
C TYR A 102 11.58 0.63 3.42
N THR A 103 10.79 0.72 4.49
CA THR A 103 10.98 1.75 5.51
C THR A 103 10.94 1.08 6.89
N VAL A 104 11.92 1.37 7.74
CA VAL A 104 11.90 0.94 9.14
C VAL A 104 11.34 2.07 9.98
N ILE A 105 10.31 1.76 10.76
CA ILE A 105 9.70 2.68 11.73
C ILE A 105 9.90 2.17 13.14
N ASP A 106 9.97 3.08 14.11
CA ASP A 106 9.82 2.72 15.52
C ASP A 106 8.33 2.59 15.86
N LEU A 107 7.86 1.35 16.02
CA LEU A 107 6.48 1.06 16.38
C LEU A 107 6.42 0.68 17.86
N HIS A 108 6.31 1.72 18.70
CA HIS A 108 6.23 1.61 20.16
C HIS A 108 7.46 0.90 20.77
N GLY A 109 8.66 1.34 20.40
CA GLY A 109 9.94 0.80 20.88
C GLY A 109 10.43 -0.43 20.13
N THR A 110 9.69 -0.91 19.12
CA THR A 110 10.11 -2.04 18.29
C THR A 110 10.37 -1.58 16.84
N PRO A 111 11.61 -1.73 16.34
CA PRO A 111 11.91 -1.54 14.92
C PRO A 111 11.05 -2.47 14.06
N THR A 112 10.22 -1.87 13.21
CA THR A 112 9.26 -2.57 12.37
C THR A 112 9.47 -2.17 10.93
N LEU A 113 9.75 -3.14 10.07
CA LEU A 113 9.84 -2.94 8.63
C LEU A 113 8.42 -2.86 8.04
N ILE A 114 8.18 -1.84 7.23
CA ILE A 114 6.96 -1.69 6.45
C ILE A 114 7.29 -1.68 4.96
N THR A 115 6.46 -2.37 4.17
CA THR A 115 6.56 -2.43 2.71
C THR A 115 5.19 -2.72 2.12
N HIS A 116 4.99 -2.43 0.83
CA HIS A 116 3.80 -2.91 0.12
C HIS A 116 3.79 -4.46 0.05
N GLY A 117 4.95 -5.08 -0.19
CA GLY A 117 5.14 -6.53 -0.13
C GLY A 117 5.26 -7.23 -1.49
N ASP A 118 5.06 -6.53 -2.59
CA ASP A 118 5.22 -7.05 -3.95
C ASP A 118 6.68 -7.41 -4.28
N LEU A 119 7.65 -6.74 -3.68
CA LEU A 119 9.07 -7.09 -3.75
C LEU A 119 9.42 -8.40 -3.05
N LEU A 120 8.56 -8.88 -2.15
CA LEU A 120 8.77 -10.15 -1.44
C LEU A 120 8.32 -11.35 -2.29
N CYS A 121 7.55 -11.12 -3.35
CA CYS A 121 7.09 -12.14 -4.31
C CYS A 121 8.16 -12.39 -5.39
N THR A 122 9.36 -12.82 -5.00
CA THR A 122 10.52 -12.98 -5.90
C THR A 122 10.38 -14.14 -6.90
N ASP A 123 9.47 -15.08 -6.63
CA ASP A 123 9.16 -16.18 -7.53
C ASP A 123 8.35 -15.74 -8.77
N ASP A 124 7.70 -14.56 -8.74
CA ASP A 124 7.05 -13.96 -9.90
C ASP A 124 8.05 -13.18 -10.77
N LEU A 125 8.97 -13.89 -11.43
CA LEU A 125 10.00 -13.29 -12.28
C LEU A 125 9.47 -12.31 -13.34
N PRO A 126 8.37 -12.59 -14.07
CA PRO A 126 7.80 -11.62 -15.01
C PRO A 126 7.33 -10.34 -14.34
N TYR A 127 6.77 -10.43 -13.14
CA TYR A 127 6.36 -9.26 -12.37
C TYR A 127 7.58 -8.46 -11.90
N GLN A 128 8.59 -9.11 -11.31
CA GLN A 128 9.80 -8.44 -10.83
C GLN A 128 10.53 -7.70 -11.97
N ALA A 129 10.64 -8.32 -13.14
CA ALA A 129 11.22 -7.66 -14.32
C ALA A 129 10.43 -6.44 -14.78
N PHE A 130 9.09 -6.51 -14.74
CA PHE A 130 8.24 -5.36 -15.04
C PHE A 130 8.41 -4.25 -13.99
N ARG A 131 8.44 -4.62 -12.70
CA ARG A 131 8.61 -3.67 -11.59
C ARG A 131 9.89 -2.86 -11.76
N VAL A 132 11.03 -3.54 -11.92
CA VAL A 132 12.34 -2.89 -12.17
C VAL A 132 12.25 -1.90 -13.32
N LYS A 133 11.64 -2.30 -14.44
CA LYS A 133 11.47 -1.44 -15.61
C LYS A 133 10.57 -0.23 -15.32
N SER A 134 9.44 -0.44 -14.67
CA SER A 134 8.43 0.60 -14.43
C SER A 134 8.85 1.65 -13.39
N HIS A 135 9.83 1.33 -12.56
CA HIS A 135 10.41 2.24 -11.56
C HIS A 135 11.63 3.02 -12.10
N THR A 136 12.05 2.85 -13.37
CA THR A 136 13.10 3.70 -13.94
C THR A 136 12.56 5.08 -14.29
N LEU A 137 13.36 6.13 -14.07
CA LEU A 137 13.00 7.51 -14.41
C LEU A 137 12.67 7.66 -15.90
N GLU A 138 13.43 6.99 -16.77
CA GLU A 138 13.18 7.01 -18.22
C GLU A 138 11.79 6.46 -18.55
N TRP A 139 11.41 5.33 -17.95
CA TRP A 139 10.09 4.74 -18.20
C TRP A 139 8.98 5.64 -17.68
N GLN A 140 9.11 6.13 -16.45
CA GLN A 140 8.11 7.01 -15.84
C GLN A 140 7.95 8.30 -16.64
N HIS A 141 9.04 8.95 -17.04
CA HIS A 141 9.00 10.14 -17.90
C HIS A 141 8.36 9.84 -19.26
N ASN A 142 8.69 8.70 -19.89
CA ASN A 142 8.10 8.33 -21.17
C ASN A 142 6.58 8.13 -21.08
N VAL A 143 6.10 7.54 -19.98
CA VAL A 143 4.67 7.33 -19.75
C VAL A 143 3.98 8.66 -19.41
N LEU A 144 4.51 9.42 -18.45
CA LEU A 144 3.90 10.67 -17.95
C LEU A 144 3.89 11.79 -18.99
N SER A 145 4.80 11.77 -19.99
CA SER A 145 4.80 12.72 -21.11
C SER A 145 3.64 12.53 -22.10
N LYS A 146 2.90 11.41 -22.03
CA LYS A 146 1.78 11.14 -22.95
C LYS A 146 0.51 11.85 -22.46
N PRO A 147 -0.40 12.22 -23.38
CA PRO A 147 -1.75 12.68 -23.03
C PRO A 147 -2.45 11.74 -22.04
N LEU A 148 -3.18 12.31 -21.08
CA LEU A 148 -3.85 11.58 -20.00
C LEU A 148 -4.75 10.45 -20.53
N LEU A 149 -5.51 10.71 -21.60
CA LEU A 149 -6.38 9.72 -22.23
C LEU A 149 -5.61 8.49 -22.73
N LEU A 150 -4.42 8.67 -23.31
CA LEU A 150 -3.59 7.56 -23.79
C LEU A 150 -3.05 6.73 -22.63
N ARG A 151 -2.63 7.37 -21.54
CA ARG A 151 -2.21 6.68 -20.32
C ARG A 151 -3.35 5.86 -19.71
N LEU A 152 -4.56 6.42 -19.65
CA LEU A 152 -5.76 5.74 -19.16
C LEU A 152 -6.07 4.48 -19.98
N LEU A 153 -6.04 4.60 -21.32
CA LEU A 153 -6.28 3.46 -22.22
C LEU A 153 -5.22 2.37 -22.04
N ALA A 154 -3.94 2.76 -21.97
CA ALA A 154 -2.83 1.84 -21.74
C ALA A 154 -2.97 1.10 -20.40
N ALA A 155 -3.33 1.82 -19.32
CA ALA A 155 -3.52 1.22 -18.01
C ALA A 155 -4.70 0.25 -17.96
N ARG A 156 -5.83 0.58 -18.63
CA ARG A 156 -6.97 -0.33 -18.78
C ARG A 156 -6.59 -1.60 -19.53
N TRP A 157 -5.84 -1.47 -20.64
CA TRP A 157 -5.36 -2.62 -21.41
C TRP A 157 -4.41 -3.49 -20.59
N TYR A 158 -3.48 -2.89 -19.85
CA TYR A 158 -2.56 -3.62 -18.97
C TYR A 158 -3.32 -4.38 -17.87
N ARG A 159 -4.33 -3.76 -17.24
CA ARG A 159 -5.19 -4.43 -16.25
C ARG A 159 -5.88 -5.65 -16.84
N LEU A 160 -6.48 -5.51 -18.02
CA LEU A 160 -7.15 -6.62 -18.69
C LEU A 160 -6.17 -7.77 -18.96
N ARG A 161 -4.99 -7.46 -19.49
CA ARG A 161 -3.94 -8.44 -19.75
C ARG A 161 -3.45 -9.12 -18.46
N SER A 162 -3.21 -8.36 -17.40
CA SER A 162 -2.78 -8.88 -16.09
C SER A 162 -3.81 -9.83 -15.50
N TYR A 163 -5.11 -9.51 -15.59
CA TYR A 163 -6.19 -10.40 -15.16
C TYR A 163 -6.13 -11.77 -15.86
N PHE A 164 -5.93 -11.79 -17.18
CA PHE A 164 -5.81 -13.05 -17.93
C PHE A 164 -4.52 -13.83 -17.62
N HIS A 165 -3.41 -13.15 -17.33
CA HIS A 165 -2.16 -13.81 -16.90
C HIS A 165 -2.27 -14.40 -15.49
N LYS A 166 -2.86 -13.68 -14.53
CA LYS A 166 -3.04 -14.15 -13.15
C LYS A 166 -3.88 -15.43 -13.07
N ARG A 167 -4.89 -15.58 -13.93
CA ARG A 167 -5.70 -16.81 -14.02
C ARG A 167 -4.92 -18.07 -14.40
N LYS A 168 -3.72 -17.93 -14.96
CA LYS A 168 -2.87 -19.05 -15.40
C LYS A 168 -1.76 -19.40 -14.42
N LYS A 169 -1.54 -18.61 -13.36
CA LYS A 169 -0.51 -18.86 -12.35
C LYS A 169 -1.08 -19.65 -11.19
N SER A 170 -0.28 -20.52 -10.58
CA SER A 170 -0.64 -21.12 -9.29
C SER A 170 -0.63 -20.04 -8.21
N GLN A 171 -1.50 -20.22 -7.20
CA GLN A 171 -1.61 -19.29 -6.08
C GLN A 171 -0.33 -19.25 -5.24
N ASP A 172 0.51 -20.29 -5.29
CA ASP A 172 1.75 -20.38 -4.52
C ASP A 172 2.86 -19.47 -5.09
N ILE A 173 2.95 -19.32 -6.42
CA ILE A 173 3.94 -18.43 -7.07
C ILE A 173 3.65 -16.94 -6.79
N MET A 174 2.41 -16.62 -6.42
CA MET A 174 1.97 -15.25 -6.16
C MET A 174 2.04 -14.86 -4.67
N ASP A 175 2.41 -15.79 -3.78
CA ASP A 175 2.65 -15.44 -2.38
C ASP A 175 4.07 -14.89 -2.20
N VAL A 176 4.38 -14.42 -0.99
CA VAL A 176 5.73 -14.03 -0.64
C VAL A 176 6.65 -15.26 -0.59
N ASN A 177 7.89 -15.07 -0.98
CA ASN A 177 8.95 -16.04 -0.79
C ASN A 177 9.51 -15.89 0.64
N GLN A 178 9.39 -16.94 1.47
CA GLN A 178 9.75 -16.87 2.89
C GLN A 178 11.25 -16.62 3.12
N ASP A 179 12.13 -17.13 2.25
CA ASP A 179 13.57 -16.87 2.34
C ASP A 179 13.90 -15.41 2.04
N THR A 180 13.17 -14.81 1.09
CA THR A 180 13.25 -13.38 0.77
C THR A 180 12.82 -12.54 1.96
N VAL A 181 11.68 -12.88 2.60
CA VAL A 181 11.22 -12.21 3.82
C VAL A 181 12.30 -12.22 4.90
N ALA A 182 12.87 -13.40 5.21
CA ALA A 182 13.90 -13.52 6.24
C ALA A 182 15.17 -12.74 5.87
N THR A 183 15.57 -12.75 4.59
CA THR A 183 16.76 -12.03 4.11
C THR A 183 16.59 -10.52 4.23
N VAL A 184 15.49 -9.97 3.75
CA VAL A 184 15.21 -8.54 3.84
C VAL A 184 15.09 -8.11 5.30
N MET A 185 14.39 -8.87 6.15
CA MET A 185 14.29 -8.52 7.57
C MET A 185 15.65 -8.53 8.29
N ARG A 186 16.57 -9.44 7.93
CA ARG A 186 17.96 -9.41 8.43
C ARG A 186 18.72 -8.19 7.96
N GLU A 187 18.63 -7.85 6.67
CA GLU A 187 19.30 -6.69 6.08
C GLU A 187 18.89 -5.38 6.76
N TYR A 188 17.60 -5.23 7.05
CA TYR A 188 17.06 -4.05 7.73
C TYR A 188 17.08 -4.16 9.26
N GLY A 189 17.64 -5.24 9.82
CA GLY A 189 17.80 -5.42 11.27
C GLY A 189 16.47 -5.44 12.04
N THR A 190 15.42 -6.03 11.47
CA THR A 190 14.08 -6.06 12.07
C THR A 190 13.59 -7.49 12.34
N LEU A 191 12.76 -7.64 13.38
CA LEU A 191 12.06 -8.89 13.69
C LEU A 191 10.54 -8.76 13.48
N ARG A 192 10.07 -7.58 13.04
CA ARG A 192 8.67 -7.34 12.71
C ARG A 192 8.55 -6.74 11.32
N LEU A 193 7.67 -7.33 10.52
CA LEU A 193 7.32 -6.86 9.18
C LEU A 193 5.80 -6.66 9.07
N ILE A 194 5.37 -5.56 8.47
CA ILE A 194 3.97 -5.32 8.09
C ILE A 194 3.92 -5.04 6.59
N HIS A 195 3.08 -5.77 5.86
CA HIS A 195 2.90 -5.56 4.43
C HIS A 195 1.49 -5.89 3.93
N GLY A 196 1.18 -5.51 2.68
CA GLY A 196 -0.06 -5.82 1.98
C GLY A 196 0.15 -6.79 0.82
N HIS A 197 -0.40 -6.45 -0.34
CA HIS A 197 -0.22 -7.06 -1.66
C HIS A 197 -0.81 -8.47 -1.85
N THR A 198 -0.57 -9.40 -0.93
CA THR A 198 -0.94 -10.81 -1.13
C THR A 198 -2.41 -11.10 -0.84
N HIS A 199 -3.12 -10.15 -0.22
CA HIS A 199 -4.55 -10.23 0.16
C HIS A 199 -4.89 -11.43 1.05
N ARG A 200 -3.90 -11.94 1.80
CA ARG A 200 -4.03 -13.07 2.74
C ARG A 200 -3.82 -12.58 4.17
N PRO A 201 -4.78 -11.87 4.77
CA PRO A 201 -4.58 -11.25 6.06
C PRO A 201 -4.37 -12.29 7.14
N THR A 202 -3.17 -12.30 7.72
CA THR A 202 -2.79 -13.21 8.80
C THR A 202 -1.51 -12.70 9.47
N MET A 203 -1.23 -13.24 10.65
CA MET A 203 0.04 -13.06 11.34
C MET A 203 0.82 -14.37 11.26
N HIS A 204 2.02 -14.30 10.69
CA HIS A 204 2.93 -15.43 10.61
C HIS A 204 4.05 -15.25 11.63
N GLY A 205 4.25 -16.26 12.48
CA GLY A 205 5.43 -16.38 13.33
C GLY A 205 6.48 -17.28 12.67
N PHE A 206 7.75 -16.90 12.76
CA PHE A 206 8.89 -17.69 12.29
C PHE A 206 10.15 -17.23 13.04
N GLU A 207 11.32 -17.77 12.69
CA GLU A 207 12.58 -17.41 13.33
C GLU A 207 13.57 -16.77 12.35
N ILE A 208 14.30 -15.78 12.84
CA ILE A 208 15.47 -15.20 12.18
C ILE A 208 16.63 -15.31 13.15
N ASN A 209 17.65 -16.10 12.80
CA ASN A 209 18.86 -16.31 13.62
C ASN A 209 18.54 -16.77 15.06
N GLY A 210 17.52 -17.63 15.23
CA GLY A 210 17.06 -18.13 16.53
C GLY A 210 16.23 -17.14 17.36
N GLN A 211 15.86 -15.99 16.80
CA GLN A 211 14.96 -15.01 17.43
C GLN A 211 13.58 -15.07 16.78
N ALA A 212 12.53 -14.99 17.61
CA ALA A 212 11.16 -14.96 17.13
C ALA A 212 10.90 -13.69 16.30
N ALA A 213 10.44 -13.90 15.07
CA ALA A 213 10.08 -12.87 14.11
C ALA A 213 8.60 -12.99 13.73
N GLN A 214 8.01 -11.86 13.34
CA GLN A 214 6.60 -11.75 13.00
C GLN A 214 6.41 -11.04 11.66
N ARG A 215 5.52 -11.57 10.82
CA ARG A 215 5.06 -10.94 9.58
C ARG A 215 3.55 -10.76 9.62
N PHE A 216 3.11 -9.52 9.52
CA PHE A 216 1.71 -9.12 9.48
C PHE A 216 1.32 -8.81 8.04
N VAL A 217 0.26 -9.47 7.58
CA VAL A 217 -0.33 -9.22 6.26
C VAL A 217 -1.62 -8.44 6.43
N LEU A 218 -1.70 -7.26 5.81
CA LEU A 218 -2.88 -6.42 5.79
C LEU A 218 -3.95 -7.01 4.86
N ALA A 219 -5.21 -6.71 5.17
CA ALA A 219 -6.33 -7.17 4.35
C ALA A 219 -6.67 -6.14 3.28
N ALA A 220 -6.95 -6.62 2.08
CA ALA A 220 -7.58 -5.79 1.05
C ALA A 220 -8.98 -5.34 1.48
N TRP A 221 -9.34 -4.13 1.07
CA TRP A 221 -10.68 -3.62 1.32
C TRP A 221 -11.65 -4.16 0.26
N THR A 222 -12.84 -4.50 0.73
CA THR A 222 -13.92 -5.04 -0.09
C THR A 222 -15.11 -4.10 -0.06
N LYS A 223 -16.08 -4.35 -0.93
CA LYS A 223 -17.36 -3.63 -0.90
C LYS A 223 -18.01 -3.67 0.49
N ASP A 224 -17.93 -4.82 1.14
CA ASP A 224 -18.68 -5.11 2.36
C ASP A 224 -17.90 -4.78 3.64
N SER A 225 -16.57 -4.77 3.59
CA SER A 225 -15.72 -4.52 4.77
C SER A 225 -14.38 -3.89 4.42
N GLY A 226 -13.91 -2.99 5.29
CA GLY A 226 -12.52 -2.58 5.40
C GLY A 226 -11.93 -3.14 6.69
N LYS A 227 -10.63 -3.45 6.69
CA LYS A 227 -9.92 -3.83 7.92
C LYS A 227 -8.73 -2.91 8.12
N VAL A 228 -8.48 -2.57 9.38
CA VAL A 228 -7.40 -1.69 9.82
C VAL A 228 -6.61 -2.41 10.89
N LEU A 229 -5.30 -2.55 10.69
CA LEU A 229 -4.42 -3.01 11.76
C LEU A 229 -4.13 -1.80 12.66
N CYS A 230 -4.53 -1.89 13.91
CA CYS A 230 -4.37 -0.85 14.91
C CYS A 230 -3.29 -1.27 15.91
N TRP A 231 -2.34 -0.37 16.18
CA TRP A 231 -1.22 -0.66 17.07
C TRP A 231 -1.06 0.42 18.15
N ASN A 232 -1.02 -0.01 19.42
CA ASN A 232 -0.78 0.85 20.57
C ASN A 232 0.18 0.19 21.58
N ASN A 233 0.30 0.77 22.77
CA ASN A 233 1.19 0.29 23.83
C ASN A 233 0.81 -1.11 24.34
N ASP A 234 -0.45 -1.51 24.21
CA ASP A 234 -0.96 -2.81 24.68
C ASP A 234 -0.82 -3.91 23.62
N GLY A 235 -0.34 -3.56 22.41
CA GLY A 235 -0.13 -4.47 21.29
C GLY A 235 -0.94 -4.08 20.05
N TYR A 236 -1.41 -5.09 19.33
CA TYR A 236 -2.14 -4.91 18.08
C TYR A 236 -3.54 -5.54 18.14
N HIS A 237 -4.46 -4.97 17.38
CA HIS A 237 -5.77 -5.55 17.09
C HIS A 237 -6.21 -5.18 15.67
N ILE A 238 -7.15 -5.94 15.12
CA ILE A 238 -7.74 -5.65 13.81
C ILE A 238 -9.13 -5.05 14.04
N GLU A 239 -9.35 -3.86 13.54
CA GLU A 239 -10.62 -3.16 13.57
C GLU A 239 -11.31 -3.28 12.19
N VAL A 240 -12.63 -3.52 12.19
CA VAL A 240 -13.44 -3.53 10.97
C VAL A 240 -14.10 -2.17 10.81
N VAL A 241 -13.98 -1.58 9.62
CA VAL A 241 -14.53 -0.27 9.24
C VAL A 241 -15.40 -0.38 8.00
#